data_AF-A0A167N5Z6-F1
#
_entry.id   AF-A0A167N5Z6-F1
#
_cell.length_a   1.000
_cell.length_b   1.000
_cell.length_c   1.000
_cell.angle_alpha   90.00
_cell.angle_beta   90.00
_cell.angle_gamma   90.00
#
_symmetry.space_group_name_H-M   'P 1'
#
loop_
_entity.id
_entity.type
_entity.pdbx_description
1 polymer ?
#
loop_
_entity_poly.entity_id
_entity_poly.type
_entity_poly.pdbx_seq_one_letter_code
_entity_poly.pdbx_strand_id
1 'polypeptide(L)'
;MQQQLMQQQQQWQKEQQQWQQQQEERHLEIIALIKQVPEQLKNMLGVRFDRLERSLNKVGMIECKSWNAQQHDGPFEPVMTPDLQHLTDLNPPLPPVTSVTAVKDMSRQELEAIYQACHPGFPIPPSSATIRKHILRAVGCTPSAYYLIRDEH
;
A
#
# COMPACT_ATOMS: atom_id res chain seq x y z
N MET A 1 -4.82 26.04 32.88
CA MET A 1 -3.70 25.78 31.96
C MET A 1 -3.81 24.41 31.28
N GLN A 2 -3.96 23.29 32.02
CA GLN A 2 -4.09 21.93 31.44
C GLN A 2 -5.33 21.74 30.54
N GLN A 3 -6.50 22.28 30.92
CA GLN A 3 -7.73 22.18 30.10
C GLN A 3 -7.64 22.93 28.76
N GLN A 4 -6.98 24.09 28.72
CA GLN A 4 -6.76 24.84 27.48
C GLN A 4 -5.82 24.09 26.53
N LEU A 5 -4.79 23.43 27.06
CA LEU A 5 -3.88 22.61 26.26
C LEU A 5 -4.61 21.42 25.62
N MET A 6 -5.50 20.76 26.37
CA MET A 6 -6.27 19.62 25.89
C MET A 6 -7.29 20.01 24.81
N GLN A 7 -7.97 21.15 24.97
CA GLN A 7 -8.87 21.69 23.93
C GLN A 7 -8.11 22.07 22.65
N GLN A 8 -6.95 22.69 22.80
CA GLN A 8 -6.12 23.08 21.66
C GLN A 8 -5.60 21.85 20.90
N GLN A 9 -5.26 20.78 21.61
CA GLN A 9 -4.84 19.51 21.00
C GLN A 9 -5.98 18.80 20.26
N GLN A 10 -7.19 18.80 20.81
CA GLN A 10 -8.38 18.24 20.14
C GLN A 10 -8.77 19.03 18.89
N GLN A 11 -8.66 20.35 18.93
CA GLN A 11 -8.95 21.19 17.78
C GLN A 11 -7.94 20.95 16.64
N TRP A 12 -6.66 20.84 16.98
CA TRP A 12 -5.62 20.51 16.02
C TRP A 12 -5.83 19.15 15.34
N GLN A 13 -6.27 18.14 16.10
CA GLN A 13 -6.59 16.82 15.54
C GLN A 13 -7.78 16.86 14.56
N LYS A 14 -8.82 17.65 14.87
CA LYS A 14 -9.97 17.82 13.97
C LYS A 14 -9.58 18.54 12.68
N GLU A 15 -8.74 19.57 12.79
CA GLU A 15 -8.22 20.29 11.62
C GLU A 15 -7.35 19.38 10.74
N GLN A 16 -6.54 18.51 11.34
CA GLN A 16 -5.78 17.48 10.61
C GLN A 16 -6.71 16.51 9.87
N GLN A 17 -7.76 15.99 10.52
CA GLN A 17 -8.71 15.07 9.89
C GLN A 17 -9.50 15.71 8.76
N GLN A 18 -10.00 16.93 8.95
CA GLN A 18 -10.70 17.67 7.89
C GLN A 18 -9.79 17.96 6.71
N TRP A 19 -8.54 18.31 6.98
CA TRP A 19 -7.56 18.54 5.93
C TRP A 19 -7.30 17.27 5.12
N GLN A 20 -7.17 16.10 5.78
CA GLN A 20 -7.01 14.80 5.10
C GLN A 20 -8.22 14.45 4.23
N GLN A 21 -9.45 14.55 4.76
CA GLN A 21 -10.67 14.29 3.97
C GLN A 21 -10.75 15.18 2.74
N GLN A 22 -10.40 16.46 2.88
CA GLN A 22 -10.43 17.39 1.75
C GLN A 22 -9.32 17.12 0.71
N GLN A 23 -8.22 16.46 1.09
CA GLN A 23 -7.25 15.97 0.12
C GLN A 23 -7.80 14.74 -0.63
N GLU A 24 -8.38 13.79 0.09
CA GLU A 24 -8.97 12.56 -0.48
C GLU A 24 -10.08 12.87 -1.50
N GLU A 25 -11.01 13.77 -1.18
CA GLU A 25 -12.08 14.17 -2.11
C GLU A 25 -11.51 14.79 -3.39
N ARG A 26 -10.52 15.68 -3.25
CA ARG A 26 -9.83 16.27 -4.40
C ARG A 26 -9.09 15.23 -5.24
N HIS A 27 -8.54 14.19 -4.63
CA HIS A 27 -7.88 13.11 -5.37
C HIS A 27 -8.85 12.30 -6.21
N LEU A 28 -10.02 11.95 -5.65
CA LEU A 28 -11.04 11.19 -6.35
C LEU A 28 -11.58 11.96 -7.57
N GLU A 29 -11.76 13.27 -7.44
CA GLU A 29 -12.16 14.14 -8.56
C GLU A 29 -11.11 14.13 -9.68
N ILE A 30 -9.83 14.23 -9.35
CA ILE A 30 -8.74 14.22 -10.33
C ILE A 30 -8.67 12.88 -11.07
N ILE A 31 -8.83 11.75 -10.37
CA ILE A 31 -8.84 10.41 -10.99
C ILE A 31 -10.02 10.28 -11.96
N ALA A 32 -11.20 10.75 -11.57
CA ALA A 32 -12.38 10.72 -12.41
C ALA A 32 -12.18 11.54 -13.70
N LEU A 33 -11.52 12.70 -13.59
CA LEU A 33 -11.19 13.56 -14.73
C LEU A 33 -10.16 12.91 -15.66
N ILE A 34 -9.11 12.29 -15.12
CA ILE A 34 -8.07 11.61 -15.93
C ILE A 34 -8.67 10.45 -16.74
N LYS A 35 -9.58 9.68 -16.14
CA LYS A 35 -10.26 8.57 -16.83
C LYS A 35 -11.12 9.01 -18.02
N GLN A 36 -11.56 10.26 -18.04
CA GLN A 36 -12.35 10.84 -19.13
C GLN A 36 -11.48 11.43 -20.26
N VAL A 37 -10.16 11.44 -20.13
CA VAL A 37 -9.26 12.01 -21.15
C VAL A 37 -9.13 11.07 -22.37
N PRO A 38 -9.34 11.58 -23.60
CA PRO A 38 -9.16 10.81 -24.83
C PRO A 38 -7.75 10.24 -25.01
N GLU A 39 -7.66 9.01 -25.51
CA GLU A 39 -6.40 8.26 -25.63
C GLU A 39 -5.32 8.96 -26.49
N GLN A 40 -5.75 9.73 -27.50
CA GLN A 40 -4.86 10.55 -28.33
C GLN A 40 -4.15 11.66 -27.54
N LEU A 41 -4.80 12.21 -26.51
CA LEU A 41 -4.20 13.23 -25.64
C LEU A 41 -3.22 12.61 -24.64
N LYS A 42 -3.50 11.39 -24.15
CA LYS A 42 -2.58 10.64 -23.29
C LYS A 42 -1.25 10.38 -23.99
N ASN A 43 -1.29 9.98 -25.26
CA ASN A 43 -0.08 9.72 -26.05
C ASN A 43 0.80 10.96 -26.26
N MET A 44 0.21 12.16 -26.42
CA MET A 44 0.97 13.41 -26.54
C MET A 44 1.56 13.90 -25.21
N LEU A 45 0.93 13.57 -24.09
CA LEU A 45 1.29 14.05 -22.75
C LEU A 45 1.92 12.95 -21.88
N GLY A 46 2.28 11.81 -22.48
CA GLY A 46 2.56 10.52 -21.83
C GLY A 46 3.36 10.59 -20.53
N VAL A 47 4.54 11.24 -20.52
CA VAL A 47 5.39 11.30 -19.32
C VAL A 47 4.73 12.05 -18.15
N ARG A 48 3.89 13.06 -18.43
CA ARG A 48 3.19 13.85 -17.42
C ARG A 48 1.96 13.13 -16.87
N PHE A 49 1.19 12.45 -17.73
CA PHE A 49 0.06 11.64 -17.28
C PHE A 49 0.52 10.41 -16.52
N ASP A 50 1.54 9.71 -17.00
CA ASP A 50 2.22 8.65 -16.26
C ASP A 50 2.57 9.19 -14.87
N ARG A 51 3.33 10.28 -14.76
CA ARG A 51 3.73 10.80 -13.45
C ARG A 51 2.55 11.21 -12.55
N LEU A 52 1.44 11.69 -13.10
CA LEU A 52 0.22 12.04 -12.35
C LEU A 52 -0.56 10.80 -11.88
N GLU A 53 -0.77 9.82 -12.76
CA GLU A 53 -1.32 8.51 -12.43
C GLU A 53 -0.44 7.82 -11.39
N ARG A 54 0.88 7.88 -11.54
CA ARG A 54 1.85 7.39 -10.56
C ARG A 54 1.81 8.16 -9.25
N SER A 55 1.54 9.46 -9.26
CA SER A 55 1.44 10.26 -8.03
C SER A 55 0.15 10.00 -7.28
N LEU A 56 -0.97 9.82 -7.99
CA LEU A 56 -2.26 9.39 -7.41
C LEU A 56 -2.13 7.98 -6.83
N ASN A 57 -1.50 7.06 -7.57
CA ASN A 57 -1.25 5.70 -7.11
C ASN A 57 -0.24 5.65 -5.95
N LYS A 58 0.73 6.58 -5.89
CA LYS A 58 1.71 6.65 -4.79
C LYS A 58 1.10 7.19 -3.50
N VAL A 59 0.20 8.17 -3.58
CA VAL A 59 -0.53 8.66 -2.41
C VAL A 59 -1.49 7.58 -1.89
N GLY A 60 -2.27 6.96 -2.78
CA GLY A 60 -3.12 5.82 -2.40
C GLY A 60 -2.31 4.65 -1.83
N MET A 61 -1.13 4.36 -2.38
CA MET A 61 -0.21 3.37 -1.81
C MET A 61 0.24 3.75 -0.39
N ILE A 62 0.50 5.03 -0.11
CA ILE A 62 0.86 5.50 1.25
C ILE A 62 -0.32 5.34 2.20
N GLU A 63 -1.53 5.68 1.75
CA GLU A 63 -2.78 5.53 2.53
C GLU A 63 -3.06 4.06 2.85
N CYS A 64 -3.04 3.16 1.86
CA CYS A 64 -3.19 1.72 2.07
C CYS A 64 -2.14 1.17 3.04
N LYS A 65 -0.86 1.59 2.90
CA LYS A 65 0.20 1.17 3.84
C LYS A 65 -0.03 1.70 5.25
N SER A 66 -0.47 2.94 5.40
CA SER A 66 -0.80 3.53 6.71
C SER A 66 -1.99 2.84 7.36
N TRP A 67 -2.98 2.46 6.56
CA TRP A 67 -4.13 1.69 7.02
C TRP A 67 -3.70 0.30 7.49
N ASN A 68 -2.97 -0.45 6.66
CA ASN A 68 -2.45 -1.77 6.99
C ASN A 68 -1.53 -1.77 8.22
N ALA A 69 -0.82 -0.67 8.47
CA ALA A 69 -0.01 -0.50 9.68
C ALA A 69 -0.83 -0.52 10.98
N GLN A 70 -2.10 -0.08 10.91
CA GLN A 70 -3.04 0.00 12.03
C GLN A 70 -3.94 -1.24 12.13
N GLN A 71 -3.97 -2.09 11.09
CA GLN A 71 -4.78 -3.31 11.08
C GLN A 71 -4.00 -4.48 11.69
N HIS A 72 -4.56 -5.08 12.74
CA HIS A 72 -3.97 -6.23 13.42
C HIS A 72 -4.62 -7.57 13.03
N ASP A 73 -5.95 -7.59 12.85
CA ASP A 73 -6.73 -8.83 12.64
C ASP A 73 -7.68 -8.78 11.42
N GLY A 74 -7.75 -7.66 10.69
CA GLY A 74 -8.62 -7.47 9.52
C GLY A 74 -7.90 -7.66 8.18
N PRO A 75 -8.64 -7.77 7.05
CA PRO A 75 -7.99 -7.84 5.76
C PRO A 75 -7.25 -6.54 5.44
N PHE A 76 -6.06 -6.66 4.88
CA PHE A 76 -5.27 -5.56 4.36
C PHE A 76 -5.93 -4.96 3.13
N GLU A 77 -5.80 -3.65 3.00
CA GLU A 77 -6.02 -2.96 1.73
C GLU A 77 -4.91 -3.36 0.73
N PRO A 78 -5.27 -3.62 -0.53
CA PRO A 78 -4.31 -4.04 -1.54
C PRO A 78 -3.31 -2.92 -1.80
N VAL A 79 -2.03 -3.30 -1.81
CA VAL A 79 -0.91 -2.40 -2.09
C VAL A 79 -0.35 -2.74 -3.46
N MET A 80 -0.17 -1.73 -4.30
CA MET A 80 0.44 -1.89 -5.63
C MET A 80 1.95 -2.17 -5.52
N THR A 81 2.50 -2.79 -6.57
CA THR A 81 3.95 -2.94 -6.78
C THR A 81 4.63 -1.57 -6.97
N PRO A 82 5.97 -1.49 -6.94
CA PRO A 82 6.70 -0.24 -7.24
C PRO A 82 6.38 0.34 -8.62
N ASP A 83 6.01 -0.52 -9.59
CA ASP A 83 5.58 -0.14 -10.94
C ASP A 83 4.08 0.15 -11.04
N LEU A 84 3.39 0.19 -9.89
CA LEU A 84 2.01 0.63 -9.71
C LEU A 84 0.98 -0.28 -10.38
N GLN A 85 1.22 -1.58 -10.27
CA GLN A 85 0.27 -2.63 -10.66
C GLN A 85 -0.20 -3.38 -9.42
N HIS A 86 -1.45 -3.83 -9.40
CA HIS A 86 -1.88 -4.78 -8.38
C HIS A 86 -1.28 -6.16 -8.68
N LEU A 87 -1.02 -6.94 -7.62
CA LEU A 87 -0.51 -8.32 -7.75
C LEU A 87 -1.40 -9.20 -8.64
N THR A 88 -2.71 -8.99 -8.57
CA THR A 88 -3.72 -9.71 -9.37
C THR A 88 -3.72 -9.32 -10.84
N ASP A 89 -3.12 -8.18 -11.20
CA ASP A 89 -3.07 -7.66 -12.57
C ASP A 89 -1.77 -8.06 -13.28
N LEU A 90 -0.85 -8.74 -12.57
CA LEU A 90 0.39 -9.24 -13.14
C LEU A 90 0.14 -10.42 -14.10
N ASN A 91 1.15 -10.75 -14.89
CA ASN A 91 1.13 -11.91 -15.76
C ASN A 91 2.35 -12.82 -15.50
N PRO A 92 2.17 -13.99 -14.86
CA PRO A 92 0.90 -14.54 -14.37
C PRO A 92 0.35 -13.75 -13.15
N PRO A 93 -0.97 -13.76 -12.92
CA PRO A 93 -1.58 -13.08 -11.78
C PRO A 93 -1.13 -13.74 -10.48
N LEU A 94 -0.75 -12.92 -9.50
CA LEU A 94 -0.32 -13.37 -8.17
C LEU A 94 -1.45 -13.22 -7.16
N PRO A 95 -1.49 -14.08 -6.12
CA PRO A 95 -2.51 -13.96 -5.08
C PRO A 95 -2.33 -12.64 -4.30
N PRO A 96 -3.43 -12.00 -3.88
CA PRO A 96 -3.35 -10.77 -3.10
C PRO A 96 -2.81 -11.04 -1.69
N VAL A 97 -2.13 -10.05 -1.13
CA VAL A 97 -1.68 -10.07 0.27
C VAL A 97 -2.74 -9.42 1.13
N THR A 98 -3.61 -10.24 1.72
CA THR A 98 -4.80 -9.78 2.42
C THR A 98 -4.68 -9.84 3.94
N SER A 99 -3.67 -10.46 4.53
CA SER A 99 -3.46 -10.44 6.00
C SER A 99 -2.09 -11.02 6.36
N VAL A 100 -1.70 -10.89 7.63
CA VAL A 100 -0.51 -11.56 8.17
C VAL A 100 -0.64 -13.09 8.03
N THR A 101 -1.81 -13.64 8.35
CA THR A 101 -2.10 -15.08 8.27
C THR A 101 -2.04 -15.58 6.82
N ALA A 102 -2.60 -14.83 5.86
CA ALA A 102 -2.54 -15.20 4.44
C ALA A 102 -1.08 -15.37 3.96
N VAL A 103 -0.16 -14.50 4.40
CA VAL A 103 1.27 -14.61 4.06
C VAL A 103 1.96 -15.78 4.77
N LYS A 104 1.46 -16.20 5.94
CA LYS A 104 1.97 -17.39 6.64
C LYS A 104 1.71 -18.66 5.83
N ASP A 105 0.50 -18.78 5.28
CA ASP A 105 0.00 -19.99 4.63
C ASP A 105 0.41 -20.13 3.15
N MET A 106 1.01 -19.09 2.56
CA MET A 106 1.54 -19.11 1.19
C MET A 106 2.71 -20.09 1.03
N SER A 107 2.74 -20.76 -0.12
CA SER A 107 3.86 -21.59 -0.53
C SER A 107 5.12 -20.76 -0.76
N ARG A 108 6.30 -21.41 -0.70
CA ARG A 108 7.56 -20.73 -0.99
C ARG A 108 7.58 -20.09 -2.37
N GLN A 109 7.03 -20.75 -3.39
CA GLN A 109 7.01 -20.25 -4.76
C GLN A 109 6.16 -18.97 -4.89
N GLU A 110 4.99 -18.93 -4.23
CA GLU A 110 4.15 -17.73 -4.20
C GLU A 110 4.86 -16.57 -3.47
N LEU A 111 5.50 -16.87 -2.33
CA LEU A 111 6.28 -15.89 -1.58
C LEU A 111 7.43 -15.31 -2.42
N GLU A 112 8.16 -16.15 -3.15
CA GLU A 112 9.25 -15.70 -4.03
C GLU A 112 8.73 -14.82 -5.17
N ALA A 113 7.61 -15.20 -5.80
CA ALA A 113 7.00 -14.42 -6.88
C ALA A 113 6.51 -13.04 -6.39
N ILE A 114 5.80 -13.01 -5.26
CA ILE A 114 5.31 -11.75 -4.65
C ILE A 114 6.51 -10.89 -4.21
N TYR A 115 7.54 -11.49 -3.61
CA TYR A 115 8.75 -10.76 -3.23
C TYR A 115 9.43 -10.11 -4.42
N GLN A 116 9.61 -10.84 -5.51
CA GLN A 116 10.19 -10.26 -6.73
C GLN A 116 9.33 -9.13 -7.30
N ALA A 117 8.00 -9.25 -7.26
CA ALA A 117 7.09 -8.19 -7.68
C ALA A 117 7.18 -6.93 -6.79
N CYS A 118 7.36 -7.09 -5.47
CA CYS A 118 7.52 -5.98 -4.53
C CYS A 118 8.94 -5.40 -4.50
N HIS A 119 9.95 -6.19 -4.87
CA HIS A 119 11.38 -5.87 -4.78
C HIS A 119 12.12 -6.27 -6.07
N PRO A 120 11.79 -5.66 -7.22
CA PRO A 120 12.43 -6.02 -8.48
C PRO A 120 13.94 -5.78 -8.43
N GLY A 121 14.71 -6.76 -8.90
CA GLY A 121 16.18 -6.69 -8.94
C GLY A 121 16.90 -7.04 -7.63
N PHE A 122 16.18 -7.36 -6.55
CA PHE A 122 16.79 -7.85 -5.30
C PHE A 122 16.91 -9.38 -5.31
N PRO A 123 18.00 -9.95 -4.76
CA PRO A 123 18.15 -11.39 -4.64
C PRO A 123 17.09 -11.97 -3.71
N ILE A 124 16.54 -13.14 -4.06
CA ILE A 124 15.60 -13.86 -3.21
C ILE A 124 16.28 -14.25 -1.88
N PRO A 125 15.73 -13.84 -0.72
CA PRO A 125 16.22 -14.29 0.57
C PRO A 125 16.13 -15.82 0.71
N PRO A 126 17.11 -16.48 1.35
CA PRO A 126 17.15 -17.94 1.41
C PRO A 126 16.03 -18.56 2.28
N SER A 127 15.46 -17.80 3.21
CA SER A 127 14.42 -18.27 4.14
C SER A 127 13.06 -17.64 3.89
N SER A 128 12.01 -18.48 3.86
CA SER A 128 10.61 -18.03 3.72
C SER A 128 10.22 -17.03 4.81
N ALA A 129 10.72 -17.20 6.04
CA ALA A 129 10.48 -16.26 7.14
C ALA A 129 11.01 -14.85 6.84
N THR A 130 12.15 -14.73 6.15
CA THR A 130 12.67 -13.43 5.72
C THR A 130 11.83 -12.86 4.58
N ILE A 131 11.45 -13.70 3.61
CA ILE A 131 10.59 -13.29 2.49
C ILE A 131 9.25 -12.73 3.00
N ARG A 132 8.58 -13.45 3.92
CA ARG A 132 7.32 -13.01 4.55
C ARG A 132 7.46 -11.63 5.22
N LYS A 133 8.53 -11.40 5.98
CA LYS A 133 8.79 -10.09 6.62
C LYS A 133 8.94 -8.97 5.60
N HIS A 134 9.62 -9.23 4.49
CA HIS A 134 9.76 -8.24 3.41
C HIS A 134 8.43 -7.93 2.74
N ILE A 135 7.61 -8.94 2.44
CA ILE A 135 6.27 -8.76 1.87
C ILE A 135 5.38 -7.96 2.84
N LEU A 136 5.34 -8.35 4.12
CA LEU A 136 4.55 -7.65 5.13
C LEU A 136 5.00 -6.19 5.27
N ARG A 137 6.31 -5.94 5.25
CA ARG A 137 6.84 -4.57 5.23
C ARG A 137 6.43 -3.81 3.97
N ALA A 138 6.45 -4.47 2.81
CA ALA A 138 6.09 -3.86 1.54
C ALA A 138 4.63 -3.41 1.53
N VAL A 139 3.72 -4.18 2.14
CA VAL A 139 2.29 -3.83 2.27
C VAL A 139 1.96 -2.90 3.45
N GLY A 140 2.97 -2.47 4.22
CA GLY A 140 2.81 -1.47 5.28
C GLY A 140 2.59 -2.01 6.69
N CYS A 141 2.73 -3.32 6.93
CA CYS A 141 2.61 -3.87 8.27
C CYS A 141 3.68 -3.31 9.22
N THR A 142 3.28 -3.13 10.49
CA THR A 142 4.20 -2.76 11.57
C THR A 142 5.11 -3.94 11.94
N PRO A 143 6.35 -3.70 12.41
CA PRO A 143 7.26 -4.78 12.81
C PRO A 143 6.73 -5.69 13.92
N SER A 144 5.80 -5.20 14.76
CA SER A 144 5.11 -6.00 15.77
C SER A 144 4.20 -7.07 15.15
N ALA A 145 3.68 -6.88 13.93
CA ALA A 145 2.93 -7.91 13.23
C ALA A 145 3.80 -9.12 12.83
N TYR A 146 5.12 -8.95 12.74
CA TYR A 146 6.03 -10.04 12.34
C TYR A 146 6.15 -11.13 13.41
N TYR A 147 5.73 -10.89 14.64
CA TYR A 147 5.72 -11.91 15.69
C TYR A 147 4.65 -12.98 15.43
N LEU A 148 3.58 -12.66 14.70
CA LEU A 148 2.50 -13.59 14.35
C LEU A 148 2.91 -14.62 13.27
N ILE A 149 4.00 -14.34 12.53
CA ILE A 149 4.61 -15.25 11.55
C ILE A 149 5.90 -15.88 12.05
N ARG A 150 6.31 -15.65 13.30
CA ARG A 150 7.36 -16.46 13.91
C ARG A 150 6.74 -17.82 14.15
N ASP A 151 7.22 -18.81 13.42
CA ASP A 151 6.89 -20.20 13.69
C ASP A 151 7.13 -20.49 15.18
N GLU A 152 6.12 -21.06 15.82
CA GLU A 152 6.29 -21.74 17.10
C GLU A 152 7.22 -22.93 16.86
N HIS A 153 8.36 -22.91 17.57
CA HIS A 153 9.37 -23.97 17.74
C HIS A 153 10.37 -24.23 16.61
#